data_AF-C3ZLA8-F1
#
_entry.id   AF-C3ZLA8-F1
#
_cell.length_a   1.000
_cell.length_b   1.000
_cell.length_c   1.000
_cell.angle_alpha   90.00
_cell.angle_beta   90.00
_cell.angle_gamma   90.00
#
_symmetry.space_group_name_H-M   'P 1'
#
loop_
_entity.id
_entity.type
_entity.pdbx_description
1 polymer ?
#
loop_
_entity_poly.entity_id
_entity_poly.type
_entity_poly.pdbx_seq_one_letter_code
_entity_poly.pdbx_strand_id
1 'polypeptide(L)'
;LHTFCKECLAEYTKAHSVEDDQIECPTCRCKSPLPGGKVDGLKDNFFVESLKDTVNLHKTLHSEGQDIGQALNVRNGQEHTCSEHTDEVLKFFCETCQVPMCRDCALLKHREHSFTHLKEHSALVRAEVQGQIDKVKSK
;
A
#
# COMPACT_ATOMS: atom_id res chain seq x y z
N LEU A 1 11.81 -6.70 7.43
CA LEU A 1 10.74 -5.67 7.42
C LEU A 1 9.98 -5.80 8.72
N HIS A 2 9.90 -4.74 9.52
CA HIS A 2 9.11 -4.73 10.76
C HIS A 2 8.07 -3.62 10.66
N THR A 3 6.83 -3.89 11.08
CA THR A 3 5.71 -2.93 11.09
C THR A 3 5.36 -2.58 12.53
N PHE A 4 5.06 -1.32 12.80
CA PHE A 4 4.70 -0.82 14.13
C PHE A 4 3.47 0.08 14.05
N CYS A 5 2.75 0.22 15.16
CA CYS A 5 1.74 1.26 15.31
C CYS A 5 2.42 2.64 15.29
N LYS A 6 1.82 3.60 14.56
CA LYS A 6 2.31 4.98 14.44
C LYS A 6 2.50 5.64 15.81
N GLU A 7 1.51 5.53 16.69
CA GLU A 7 1.54 6.14 18.03
C GLU A 7 2.65 5.53 18.90
N CYS A 8 2.75 4.20 18.91
CA CYS A 8 3.80 3.50 19.65
C CYS A 8 5.20 3.88 19.14
N LEU A 9 5.36 4.02 17.82
CA LEU A 9 6.64 4.41 17.23
C LEU A 9 6.97 5.88 17.52
N ALA A 10 5.97 6.77 17.56
CA ALA A 10 6.14 8.17 17.92
C ALA A 10 6.47 8.37 19.41
N GLU A 11 6.02 7.47 20.28
CA GLU A 11 6.45 7.45 21.68
C GLU A 11 7.86 6.91 21.82
N TYR A 12 8.21 5.87 21.06
CA TYR A 12 9.55 5.28 21.05
C TYR A 12 10.63 6.31 20.65
N THR A 13 10.38 7.15 19.64
CA THR A 13 11.32 8.22 19.21
C THR A 13 11.46 9.36 20.21
N LYS A 14 10.53 9.54 21.16
CA LYS A 14 10.71 10.51 22.24
C LYS A 14 11.70 10.02 23.29
N ALA A 15 11.73 8.70 23.51
CA ALA A 15 12.61 8.07 24.48
C ALA A 15 14.00 7.72 23.92
N HIS A 16 14.14 7.60 22.60
CA HIS A 16 15.38 7.25 21.91
C HIS A 16 15.70 8.33 20.88
N SER A 17 16.86 8.98 21.01
CA SER A 17 17.29 10.07 20.14
C SER A 17 17.27 9.65 18.67
N VAL A 18 16.56 10.42 17.86
CA VAL A 18 16.68 10.41 16.39
C VAL A 18 17.93 11.21 16.06
N GLU A 19 18.98 10.54 15.59
CA GLU A 19 20.19 11.18 15.08
C GLU A 19 20.15 11.16 13.55
N ASP A 20 20.52 12.28 12.91
CA ASP A 20 20.65 12.41 11.45
C ASP A 20 19.44 11.93 10.64
N ASP A 21 18.21 12.24 11.07
CA ASP A 21 16.96 11.77 10.45
C ASP A 21 16.90 10.24 10.32
N GLN A 22 17.49 9.51 11.28
CA GLN A 22 17.44 8.04 11.34
C GLN A 22 16.86 7.53 12.66
N ILE A 23 16.10 6.44 12.56
CA ILE A 23 15.52 5.72 13.69
C ILE A 23 16.06 4.29 13.75
N GLU A 24 16.36 3.80 14.95
CA GLU A 24 16.69 2.39 15.16
C GLU A 24 15.42 1.56 15.31
N CYS A 25 15.34 0.45 14.57
CA CYS A 25 14.21 -0.46 14.68
C CYS A 25 14.18 -1.13 16.07
N PRO A 26 13.06 -1.07 16.83
CA PRO A 26 12.96 -1.69 18.15
C PRO A 26 13.21 -3.21 18.16
N THR A 27 12.96 -3.88 17.03
CA THR A 27 13.07 -5.34 16.92
C THR A 27 14.46 -5.81 16.49
N CYS A 28 15.11 -5.09 15.55
CA CYS A 28 16.37 -5.55 14.95
C CYS A 28 17.52 -4.54 15.00
N ARG A 29 17.30 -3.34 15.56
CA ARG A 29 18.26 -2.23 15.69
C ARG A 29 18.86 -1.72 14.39
N CYS A 30 18.37 -2.17 13.23
CA CYS A 30 18.77 -1.61 11.95
C CYS A 30 18.33 -0.14 11.88
N LYS A 31 19.24 0.74 11.47
CA LYS A 31 18.95 2.16 11.23
C LYS A 31 18.10 2.30 9.96
N SER A 32 17.00 3.04 10.06
CA SER A 32 16.08 3.33 8.96
C SER A 32 15.94 4.85 8.79
N PRO A 33 15.86 5.37 7.55
CA PRO A 33 15.64 6.80 7.33
C PRO A 33 14.24 7.20 7.79
N LEU A 34 14.14 8.41 8.34
CA LEU A 34 12.93 9.02 8.88
C LEU A 34 12.65 10.34 8.12
N PRO A 35 11.95 10.30 6.98
CA PRO A 35 11.73 11.47 6.15
C PRO A 35 11.07 12.62 6.93
N GLY A 36 11.74 13.76 7.02
CA GLY A 36 11.25 14.93 7.77
C GLY A 36 11.36 14.81 9.29
N GLY A 37 12.18 13.88 9.80
CA GLY A 37 12.47 13.71 11.22
C GLY A 37 11.28 13.24 12.06
N LYS A 38 10.18 12.82 11.42
CA LYS A 38 8.94 12.40 12.07
C LYS A 38 8.46 11.05 11.55
N VAL A 39 7.79 10.32 12.42
CA VAL A 39 7.17 9.02 12.11
C VAL A 39 6.14 9.13 10.98
N ASP A 40 5.50 10.30 10.81
CA ASP A 40 4.57 10.60 9.71
C ASP A 40 5.19 10.44 8.31
N GLY A 41 6.51 10.55 8.18
CA GLY A 41 7.20 10.37 6.90
C GLY A 41 7.41 8.91 6.51
N LEU A 42 7.10 7.95 7.40
CA LEU A 42 7.22 6.53 7.11
C LEU A 42 6.03 6.02 6.31
N LYS A 43 6.28 5.04 5.45
CA LYS A 43 5.24 4.41 4.63
C LYS A 43 4.27 3.60 5.49
N ASP A 44 2.98 3.85 5.33
CA ASP A 44 1.92 3.06 5.96
C ASP A 44 1.90 1.61 5.44
N ASN A 45 1.44 0.68 6.28
CA ASN A 45 1.26 -0.71 5.87
C ASN A 45 -0.11 -0.90 5.20
N PHE A 46 -0.14 -0.81 3.87
CA PHE A 46 -1.32 -1.01 3.03
C PHE A 46 -2.01 -2.38 3.21
N PHE A 47 -1.30 -3.40 3.70
CA PHE A 47 -1.91 -4.69 4.01
C PHE A 47 -2.91 -4.55 5.17
N VAL A 48 -2.54 -3.79 6.20
CA VAL A 48 -3.41 -3.55 7.37
C VAL A 48 -4.63 -2.72 6.97
N GLU A 49 -4.48 -1.74 6.06
CA GLU A 49 -5.63 -0.97 5.55
C GLU A 49 -6.61 -1.86 4.77
N SER A 50 -6.10 -2.82 3.99
CA SER A 50 -6.95 -3.78 3.27
C SER A 50 -7.72 -4.72 4.20
N LEU A 51 -7.18 -5.01 5.39
CA LEU A 51 -7.85 -5.84 6.40
C LEU A 51 -8.93 -5.07 7.19
N LYS A 52 -8.79 -3.75 7.31
CA LYS A 52 -9.72 -2.89 8.06
C LYS A 52 -11.15 -3.01 7.53
N ASP A 53 -11.31 -3.05 6.21
CA ASP A 53 -12.61 -3.24 5.58
C ASP A 53 -13.23 -4.61 5.91
N THR A 54 -12.42 -5.67 5.94
CA THR A 54 -12.85 -7.01 6.33
C THR A 54 -13.30 -7.05 7.80
N VAL A 55 -12.55 -6.39 8.69
CA VAL A 55 -12.89 -6.28 10.11
C VAL A 55 -14.16 -5.44 10.32
N ASN A 56 -14.33 -4.35 9.57
CA ASN A 56 -15.52 -3.53 9.63
C ASN A 56 -16.74 -4.28 9.11
N LEU A 57 -16.62 -4.99 7.97
CA LEU A 57 -17.67 -5.84 7.45
C LEU A 57 -18.06 -6.94 8.44
N HIS A 58 -17.09 -7.57 9.11
CA HIS A 58 -17.35 -8.54 10.16
C HIS A 58 -18.16 -7.96 11.32
N LYS A 59 -17.87 -6.72 11.74
CA LYS A 59 -18.65 -6.03 12.79
C LYS A 59 -20.09 -5.77 12.37
N THR A 60 -20.33 -5.44 11.11
CA THR A 60 -21.68 -5.20 10.58
C THR A 60 -22.48 -6.50 10.45
N LEU A 61 -21.86 -7.57 9.96
CA LEU A 61 -22.53 -8.87 9.75
C LEU A 61 -22.73 -9.67 11.05
N HIS A 62 -21.94 -9.39 12.10
CA HIS A 62 -22.12 -10.02 13.40
C HIS A 62 -23.47 -9.69 14.07
N SER A 63 -24.17 -8.63 13.66
CA SER A 63 -25.52 -8.34 14.17
C SER A 63 -26.63 -9.13 13.47
N GLU A 64 -26.35 -9.79 12.35
CA GLU A 64 -27.38 -10.43 11.51
C GLU A 64 -27.12 -11.92 11.20
N GLY A 65 -26.04 -12.52 11.72
CA GLY A 65 -25.82 -13.98 11.63
C GLY A 65 -25.56 -14.51 10.21
N GLN A 66 -25.03 -13.69 9.31
CA GLN A 66 -24.73 -14.07 7.93
C GLN A 66 -23.29 -14.58 7.74
N ASP A 67 -23.10 -15.54 6.83
CA ASP A 67 -21.80 -16.13 6.48
C ASP A 67 -20.90 -15.12 5.72
N ILE A 68 -19.80 -14.75 6.37
CA ILE A 68 -18.78 -13.80 5.90
C ILE A 68 -18.09 -14.27 4.61
N GLY A 69 -18.09 -15.59 4.35
CA GLY A 69 -17.44 -16.19 3.18
C GLY A 69 -18.00 -15.70 1.84
N GLN A 70 -19.29 -15.39 1.74
CA GLN A 70 -19.91 -14.94 0.49
C GLN A 70 -19.69 -13.44 0.21
N ALA A 71 -19.58 -12.59 1.24
CA ALA A 71 -19.40 -11.14 1.05
C ALA A 71 -17.96 -10.76 0.65
N LEU A 72 -16.96 -11.55 1.08
CA LEU A 72 -15.54 -11.31 0.75
C LEU A 72 -15.16 -11.74 -0.68
N ASN A 73 -15.88 -12.70 -1.26
CA ASN A 73 -15.65 -13.16 -2.64
C ASN A 73 -15.99 -12.10 -3.70
N VAL A 74 -16.73 -11.04 -3.35
CA VAL A 74 -17.04 -9.91 -4.24
C VAL A 74 -15.82 -8.99 -4.45
N ARG A 75 -14.82 -9.02 -3.56
CA ARG A 75 -13.77 -7.99 -3.52
C ARG A 75 -12.42 -8.37 -4.15
N ASN A 76 -12.24 -9.60 -4.62
CA ASN A 76 -11.02 -9.97 -5.38
C ASN A 76 -10.86 -9.23 -6.72
N GLY A 77 -11.83 -8.37 -7.09
CA GLY A 77 -11.80 -7.48 -8.25
C GLY A 77 -12.09 -6.02 -7.92
N GLN A 78 -11.85 -5.53 -6.68
CA GLN A 78 -12.10 -4.12 -6.36
C GLN A 78 -11.22 -3.19 -7.20
N GLU A 79 -11.90 -2.43 -8.04
CA GLU A 79 -11.36 -1.35 -8.84
C GLU A 79 -11.14 -0.12 -7.93
N HIS A 80 -9.89 0.28 -7.72
CA HIS A 80 -9.54 1.46 -6.94
C HIS A 80 -9.93 2.75 -7.69
N THR A 81 -10.49 3.73 -6.97
CA THR A 81 -10.90 5.02 -7.55
C THR A 81 -9.77 6.05 -7.51
N CYS A 82 -9.82 7.02 -8.42
CA CYS A 82 -8.88 8.13 -8.45
C CYS A 82 -9.18 9.13 -7.32
N SER A 83 -8.14 9.59 -6.63
CA SER A 83 -8.27 10.58 -5.56
C SER A 83 -8.68 11.97 -6.04
N GLU A 84 -8.39 12.30 -7.30
CA GLU A 84 -8.72 13.60 -7.90
C GLU A 84 -10.02 13.56 -8.72
N HIS A 85 -10.40 12.38 -9.21
CA HIS A 85 -11.59 12.14 -10.03
C HIS A 85 -12.38 11.00 -9.38
N THR A 86 -13.16 11.32 -8.36
CA THR A 86 -13.74 10.31 -7.44
C THR A 86 -14.66 9.28 -8.10
N ASP A 87 -15.23 9.64 -9.26
CA ASP A 87 -16.12 8.77 -10.04
C ASP A 87 -15.36 7.89 -11.05
N GLU A 88 -14.05 8.12 -11.22
CA GLU A 88 -13.23 7.42 -12.20
C GLU A 88 -12.35 6.36 -11.53
N VAL A 89 -12.25 5.21 -12.19
CA VAL A 89 -11.44 4.07 -11.75
C VAL A 89 -10.01 4.19 -12.30
N LEU A 90 -9.03 3.82 -11.47
CA LEU A 90 -7.63 3.63 -11.87
C LEU A 90 -7.52 2.41 -12.80
N LYS A 91 -7.31 2.67 -14.10
CA LYS A 91 -7.25 1.62 -15.14
C LYS A 91 -5.89 1.54 -15.84
N PHE A 92 -5.06 2.56 -15.69
CA PHE A 92 -3.78 2.69 -16.36
C PHE A 92 -2.65 2.86 -15.35
N PHE A 93 -1.44 2.52 -15.76
CA PHE A 93 -0.22 2.79 -15.03
C PHE A 93 0.70 3.64 -15.89
N CYS A 94 1.04 4.84 -15.40
CA CYS A 94 2.00 5.71 -16.06
C CYS A 94 3.42 5.19 -15.78
N GLU A 95 4.10 4.74 -16.82
CA GLU A 95 5.47 4.20 -16.70
C GLU A 95 6.50 5.30 -16.45
N THR A 96 6.24 6.50 -16.99
CA THR A 96 7.11 7.67 -16.80
C THR A 96 7.08 8.18 -15.36
N CYS A 97 5.89 8.25 -14.75
CA CYS A 97 5.71 8.77 -13.39
C CYS A 97 5.67 7.69 -12.31
N GLN A 98 5.59 6.42 -12.71
CA GLN A 98 5.42 5.26 -11.83
C GLN A 98 4.20 5.35 -10.90
N VAL A 99 3.06 5.81 -11.41
CA VAL A 99 1.82 5.95 -10.65
C VAL A 99 0.61 5.35 -11.39
N PRO A 100 -0.34 4.72 -10.67
CA PRO A 100 -1.62 4.33 -11.24
C PRO A 100 -2.48 5.58 -11.50
N MET A 101 -3.27 5.56 -12.58
CA MET A 101 -4.06 6.70 -13.00
C MET A 101 -5.38 6.28 -13.69
N CYS A 102 -6.37 7.17 -13.64
CA CYS A 102 -7.63 7.03 -14.37
C CYS A 102 -7.53 7.58 -15.80
N ARG A 103 -8.63 7.51 -16.54
CA ARG A 103 -8.73 8.04 -17.90
C ARG A 103 -8.48 9.56 -17.94
N ASP A 104 -9.06 10.30 -17.01
CA ASP A 104 -8.95 11.77 -17.00
C ASP A 104 -7.52 12.22 -16.70
N CYS A 105 -6.85 11.58 -15.73
CA CYS A 105 -5.43 11.82 -15.49
C CYS A 105 -4.58 11.57 -16.75
N ALA A 106 -4.90 10.54 -17.54
CA ALA A 106 -4.22 10.24 -18.80
C ALA A 106 -4.29 11.42 -19.78
N LEU A 107 -5.46 12.05 -19.88
CA LEU A 107 -5.73 13.10 -20.86
C LEU A 107 -5.28 14.49 -20.38
N LEU A 108 -5.41 14.76 -19.07
CA LEU A 108 -5.21 16.10 -18.50
C LEU A 108 -3.78 16.33 -18.00
N LYS A 109 -3.13 15.30 -17.43
CA LYS A 109 -1.83 15.44 -16.75
C LYS A 109 -0.72 14.58 -17.32
N HIS A 110 -1.06 13.47 -17.98
CA HIS A 110 -0.10 12.46 -18.47
C HIS A 110 -0.18 12.24 -19.99
N ARG A 111 -0.62 13.26 -20.74
CA ARG A 111 -0.91 13.15 -22.18
C ARG A 111 0.26 12.65 -23.03
N GLU A 112 1.47 13.07 -22.67
CA GLU A 112 2.71 12.77 -23.41
C GLU A 112 3.56 11.68 -22.71
N HIS A 113 3.02 11.02 -21.68
CA HIS A 113 3.74 9.97 -20.95
C HIS A 113 3.39 8.58 -21.48
N SER A 114 4.35 7.64 -21.38
CA SER A 114 4.08 6.23 -21.66
C SER A 114 3.20 5.63 -20.57
N PHE A 115 2.19 4.85 -20.95
CA PHE A 115 1.34 4.14 -20.01
C PHE A 115 0.85 2.81 -20.58
N THR A 116 0.57 1.88 -19.67
CA THR A 116 -0.02 0.56 -19.96
C THR A 116 -1.26 0.32 -19.11
N HIS A 117 -2.00 -0.75 -19.39
CA HIS A 117 -3.12 -1.14 -18.54
C HIS A 117 -2.63 -1.60 -17.17
N LEU A 118 -3.25 -1.10 -16.10
CA LEU A 118 -2.84 -1.41 -14.73
C LEU A 118 -2.87 -2.92 -14.45
N LYS A 119 -3.86 -3.64 -14.99
CA LYS A 119 -3.95 -5.11 -14.85
C LYS A 119 -2.74 -5.82 -15.46
N GLU A 120 -2.35 -5.44 -16.66
CA GLU A 120 -1.19 -6.02 -17.36
C GLU A 120 0.12 -5.68 -16.65
N HIS A 121 0.33 -4.40 -16.33
CA HIS A 121 1.50 -3.96 -15.58
C HIS A 121 1.63 -4.69 -14.23
N SER A 122 0.52 -4.85 -13.50
CA SER A 122 0.52 -5.55 -12.21
C SER A 122 0.89 -7.04 -12.34
N ALA A 123 0.47 -7.70 -13.42
CA ALA A 123 0.80 -9.11 -13.67
C ALA A 123 2.30 -9.28 -13.94
N LEU A 124 2.88 -8.39 -14.76
CA LEU A 124 4.32 -8.37 -15.06
C LEU A 124 5.15 -8.14 -13.79
N VAL A 125 4.80 -7.11 -13.00
CA VAL A 125 5.51 -6.81 -11.75
C VAL A 125 5.40 -7.95 -10.73
N ARG A 126 4.23 -8.59 -10.61
CA ARG A 126 4.05 -9.76 -9.74
C ARG A 126 4.95 -10.92 -10.17
N ALA A 127 5.05 -11.20 -11.47
CA ALA A 127 5.91 -12.25 -11.98
C ALA A 127 7.40 -11.97 -11.69
N GLU A 128 7.85 -10.73 -11.89
CA GLU A 128 9.23 -10.33 -11.60
C GLU A 128 9.57 -10.46 -10.11
N VAL A 129 8.71 -9.92 -9.23
CA VAL A 129 8.90 -10.02 -7.78
C VAL A 129 8.91 -11.47 -7.32
N GLN A 130 8.02 -12.31 -7.86
CA GLN A 130 7.99 -13.75 -7.56
C GLN A 130 9.30 -14.43 -7.97
N GLY A 131 9.81 -14.13 -9.17
CA GLY A 131 11.09 -14.64 -9.63
C GLY A 131 12.26 -14.25 -8.73
N GLN A 132 12.25 -13.03 -8.16
CA GLN A 132 13.25 -12.61 -7.18
C GLN A 132 13.10 -13.33 -5.83
N ILE A 133 11.87 -13.55 -5.37
CA ILE A 133 11.60 -14.33 -4.14
C ILE A 133 12.15 -15.74 -4.27
N ASP A 134 11.93 -16.41 -5.40
CA ASP A 134 12.37 -17.79 -5.62
C ASP A 134 13.90 -17.90 -5.66
N LYS A 135 14.59 -16.89 -6.23
CA LYS A 135 16.06 -16.79 -6.18
C LYS A 135 16.61 -16.62 -4.76
N VAL A 136 15.88 -15.94 -3.87
CA VAL A 136 16.30 -15.77 -2.46
C VAL A 136 16.04 -17.04 -1.66
N LYS A 137 14.94 -17.75 -1.91
CA LYS A 137 14.60 -19.01 -1.21
C LYS A 137 15.51 -20.19 -1.57
N SER A 138 16.12 -20.15 -2.76
CA SER A 138 17.02 -21.19 -3.26
C SER A 138 18.48 -20.98 -2.84
N LYS A 139 18.79 -19.92 -2.09
CA LYS A 139 20.08 -19.68 -1.45
C LYS A 139 20.01 -20.04 0.02
#